data_AF-A0A1X7K1Y5-F1
#
_entry.id   AF-A0A1X7K1Y5-F1
#
_cell.length_a   1.000
_cell.length_b   1.000
_cell.length_c   1.000
_cell.angle_alpha   90.00
_cell.angle_beta   90.00
_cell.angle_gamma   90.00
#
_symmetry.space_group_name_H-M   'P 1'
#
loop_
_entity.id
_entity.type
_entity.pdbx_description
1 polymer ?
#
loop_
_entity_poly.entity_id
_entity_poly.type
_entity_poly.pdbx_seq_one_letter_code
_entity_poly.pdbx_strand_id
1 'polypeptide(L)'
;MLKHILTLGSATVLIIHVGILYCWIFAWEQLVTTTGIALWVGSIFAGLMIYAGYRKFDRSGTVSMLSRRVVLSSTLVAMVLAAFAIIIQYTMSSMI
;
A
#
# COMPACT_ATOMS: atom_id res chain seq x y z
N MET A 1 18.70 -0.23 16.52
CA MET A 1 17.63 -1.26 16.50
C MET A 1 16.37 -0.78 15.79
N LEU A 2 15.79 0.37 16.15
CA LEU A 2 14.53 0.86 15.55
C LEU A 2 14.61 1.18 14.03
N LYS A 3 15.76 1.61 13.51
CA LYS A 3 16.00 1.77 12.06
C LYS A 3 15.82 0.45 11.30
N HIS A 4 16.36 -0.66 11.83
CA HIS A 4 16.15 -2.00 11.25
C HIS A 4 14.67 -2.39 11.28
N ILE A 5 13.94 -2.05 12.34
CA ILE A 5 12.49 -2.31 12.43
C ILE A 5 11.72 -1.54 11.36
N LEU A 6 12.09 -0.27 11.09
CA LEU A 6 11.48 0.51 10.01
C LEU A 6 11.84 -0.02 8.62
N THR A 7 13.08 -0.45 8.39
CA THR A 7 13.49 -1.07 7.13
C THR A 7 12.75 -2.39 6.90
N LEU A 8 12.66 -3.23 7.93
CA LEU A 8 11.88 -4.47 7.89
C LEU A 8 10.40 -4.18 7.62
N GLY A 9 9.83 -3.20 8.32
CA GLY A 9 8.44 -2.78 8.12
C GLY A 9 8.17 -2.30 6.69
N SER A 10 9.08 -1.52 6.09
CA SER A 10 8.96 -1.11 4.70
C SER A 10 9.05 -2.28 3.71
N ALA A 11 9.89 -3.28 3.99
CA ALA A 11 9.99 -4.49 3.18
C ALA A 11 8.69 -5.32 3.27
N THR A 12 8.13 -5.48 4.46
CA THR A 12 6.84 -6.15 4.66
C THR A 12 5.72 -5.44 3.90
N VAL A 13 5.64 -4.10 3.99
CA VAL A 13 4.64 -3.33 3.24
C VAL A 13 4.83 -3.44 1.74
N LEU A 14 6.07 -3.50 1.24
CA LEU A 14 6.33 -3.75 -0.19
C LEU A 14 5.82 -5.12 -0.63
N ILE A 15 6.06 -6.17 0.15
CA ILE A 15 5.56 -7.53 -0.15
C ILE A 15 4.03 -7.53 -0.20
N ILE A 16 3.37 -6.85 0.74
CA ILE A 16 1.91 -6.71 0.77
C ILE A 16 1.41 -5.98 -0.48
N HIS A 17 2.04 -4.87 -0.87
CA HIS A 17 1.67 -4.13 -2.09
C HIS A 17 1.85 -4.97 -3.36
N VAL A 18 2.90 -5.80 -3.45
CA VAL A 18 3.09 -6.72 -4.58
C VAL A 18 2.02 -7.82 -4.58
N GLY A 19 1.66 -8.37 -3.42
CA GLY A 19 0.59 -9.36 -3.30
C GLY A 19 -0.78 -8.80 -3.71
N ILE A 20 -1.07 -7.56 -3.31
CA ILE A 20 -2.22 -6.79 -3.79
C ILE A 20 -2.22 -6.67 -5.32
N LEU A 21 -1.06 -6.32 -5.91
CA LEU A 21 -0.91 -6.11 -7.34
C LEU A 21 -1.14 -7.41 -8.11
N TYR A 22 -0.63 -8.52 -7.57
CA TYR A 22 -0.88 -9.86 -8.08
C TYR A 22 -2.37 -10.22 -8.03
N CYS A 23 -3.02 -10.03 -6.89
CA CYS A 23 -4.47 -10.27 -6.78
C CYS A 23 -5.27 -9.34 -7.70
N TRP A 24 -4.82 -8.11 -7.95
CA TRP A 24 -5.47 -7.22 -8.91
C TRP A 24 -5.41 -7.76 -10.35
N ILE A 25 -4.32 -8.41 -10.76
CA ILE A 25 -4.16 -8.97 -12.11
C ILE A 25 -4.88 -10.32 -12.25
N PHE A 26 -4.75 -11.21 -11.27
CA PHE A 26 -5.21 -12.61 -11.38
C PHE A 26 -6.55 -12.90 -10.70
N ALA A 27 -6.91 -12.15 -9.66
CA ALA A 27 -8.04 -12.45 -8.78
C ALA A 27 -8.80 -11.17 -8.38
N TRP A 28 -9.03 -10.27 -9.35
CA TRP A 28 -9.57 -8.95 -9.10
C TRP A 28 -10.89 -9.00 -8.32
N GLU A 29 -11.76 -9.97 -8.60
CA GLU A 29 -13.03 -10.20 -7.87
C GLU A 29 -12.83 -10.40 -6.37
N GLN A 30 -11.79 -11.12 -5.94
CA GLN A 30 -11.49 -11.29 -4.51
C GLN A 30 -11.08 -9.98 -3.86
N LEU A 31 -10.41 -9.09 -4.60
CA LEU A 31 -9.99 -7.78 -4.11
C LEU A 31 -11.18 -6.84 -3.89
N VAL A 32 -12.25 -7.00 -4.68
CA VAL A 32 -13.47 -6.19 -4.58
C VAL A 32 -14.50 -6.71 -3.57
N THR A 33 -14.20 -7.81 -2.87
CA THR A 33 -14.99 -8.27 -1.73
C THR A 33 -14.79 -7.36 -0.51
N THR A 34 -15.73 -7.38 0.44
CA THR A 34 -15.61 -6.63 1.71
C THR A 34 -14.27 -6.91 2.42
N THR A 35 -13.82 -8.16 2.41
CA THR A 35 -12.55 -8.58 3.02
C THR A 35 -11.35 -8.09 2.21
N GLY A 36 -11.41 -8.18 0.88
CA GLY A 36 -10.38 -7.67 -0.03
C GLY A 36 -10.17 -6.16 0.12
N ILE A 37 -11.26 -5.39 0.11
CA ILE A 37 -11.24 -3.94 0.32
C ILE A 37 -10.68 -3.59 1.71
N ALA A 38 -11.09 -4.30 2.76
CA ALA A 38 -10.59 -4.07 4.12
C ALA A 38 -9.07 -4.33 4.25
N LEU A 39 -8.57 -5.43 3.69
CA LEU A 39 -7.14 -5.73 3.60
C LEU A 39 -6.39 -4.63 2.83
N TRP A 40 -7.03 -4.11 1.79
CA TRP A 40 -6.41 -3.14 0.92
C TRP A 40 -6.30 -1.75 1.55
N VAL A 41 -7.39 -1.28 2.17
CA VAL A 41 -7.40 -0.04 2.98
C VAL A 41 -6.44 -0.16 4.17
N GLY A 42 -6.39 -1.33 4.81
CA GLY A 42 -5.45 -1.62 5.90
C GLY A 42 -3.99 -1.49 5.47
N SER A 43 -3.64 -1.96 4.26
CA SER A 43 -2.29 -1.82 3.70
C SER A 43 -1.91 -0.35 3.46
N ILE A 44 -2.84 0.47 2.96
CA ILE A 44 -2.62 1.92 2.76
C ILE A 44 -2.36 2.60 4.12
N PHE A 45 -3.17 2.30 5.14
CA PHE A 45 -2.97 2.83 6.49
C PHE A 45 -1.63 2.41 7.09
N ALA A 46 -1.24 1.15 6.93
CA ALA A 46 0.05 0.64 7.40
C ALA A 46 1.23 1.36 6.71
N GLY A 47 1.16 1.56 5.39
CA GLY A 47 2.15 2.34 4.65
C GLY A 47 2.26 3.78 5.14
N LEU A 48 1.13 4.43 5.44
CA LEU A 48 1.09 5.78 5.97
C LEU A 48 1.66 5.87 7.39
N MET A 49 1.37 4.90 8.26
CA MET A 49 1.94 4.85 9.62
C MET A 49 3.46 4.67 9.58
N ILE A 50 3.99 3.81 8.70
CA ILE A 50 5.43 3.63 8.52
C ILE A 50 6.06 4.92 8.00
N TYR A 51 5.42 5.59 7.05
CA TYR A 51 5.87 6.89 6.55
C TYR A 51 5.92 7.97 7.65
N ALA A 52 4.89 8.04 8.50
CA ALA A 52 4.84 8.96 9.64
C ALA A 52 5.94 8.63 10.67
N GLY A 53 6.20 7.34 10.91
CA GLY A 53 7.32 6.87 11.74
C GLY A 53 8.68 7.31 11.19
N TYR A 54 8.90 7.18 9.88
CA TYR A 54 10.09 7.68 9.20
C TYR A 54 10.23 9.20 9.35
N ARG A 55 9.16 9.97 9.12
CA ARG A 55 9.16 11.43 9.24
C ARG A 55 9.53 11.90 10.66
N LYS A 56 9.08 11.19 11.70
CA LYS A 56 9.39 11.52 13.10
C LYS A 56 10.85 11.23 13.46
N PHE A 57 11.48 10.26 12.80
CA PHE A 57 12.90 9.88 13.01
C PHE A 57 13.90 10.57 12.07
N ASP A 58 13.41 11.25 11.02
CA ASP A 58 14.22 11.99 10.02
C ASP A 58 14.98 13.19 10.61
N ARG A 59 14.75 13.54 11.88
CA ARG A 59 15.54 14.57 12.60
C ARG A 59 17.01 14.19 12.79
N SER A 60 17.40 12.94 12.49
CA SER A 60 18.77 12.40 12.63
C SER A 60 19.51 12.15 11.30
N GLY A 61 18.94 12.51 10.14
CA GLY A 61 19.69 12.59 8.87
C GLY A 61 20.28 11.29 8.30
N THR A 62 19.87 10.10 8.78
CA THR A 62 20.45 8.81 8.33
C THR A 62 19.49 7.94 7.53
N VAL A 63 18.22 8.31 7.41
CA VAL A 63 17.27 7.57 6.57
C VAL A 63 17.41 8.11 5.15
N SER A 64 17.85 7.28 4.21
CA SER A 64 18.04 7.74 2.83
C SER A 64 16.69 8.23 2.28
N MET A 65 16.67 9.45 1.72
CA MET A 65 15.52 10.03 1.03
C MET A 65 14.86 9.04 0.05
N LEU A 66 15.64 8.09 -0.49
CA LEU A 66 15.18 6.99 -1.33
C LEU A 66 14.11 6.13 -0.66
N SER A 67 14.33 5.64 0.56
CA SER A 67 13.38 4.75 1.25
C SER A 67 12.03 5.44 1.49
N ARG A 68 12.08 6.72 1.87
CA ARG A 68 10.89 7.57 2.06
C ARG A 68 10.13 7.79 0.75
N ARG A 69 10.85 7.99 -0.36
CA ARG A 69 10.26 8.17 -1.70
C ARG A 69 9.65 6.87 -2.22
N VAL A 70 10.31 5.73 -2.00
CA VAL A 70 9.82 4.41 -2.39
C VAL A 70 8.55 4.04 -1.64
N VAL A 71 8.50 4.27 -0.32
CA VAL A 71 7.28 4.01 0.46
C VAL A 71 6.14 4.90 -0.04
N LEU A 72 6.36 6.21 -0.22
CA LEU A 72 5.34 7.12 -0.76
C LEU A 72 4.85 6.70 -2.15
N SER A 73 5.77 6.41 -3.07
CA SER A 73 5.43 5.99 -4.42
C SER A 73 4.64 4.68 -4.40
N SER A 74 5.03 3.71 -3.57
CA SER A 74 4.31 2.45 -3.41
C SER A 74 2.89 2.66 -2.86
N THR A 75 2.73 3.56 -1.88
CA THR A 75 1.40 3.88 -1.33
C THR A 75 0.53 4.63 -2.34
N LEU A 76 1.11 5.54 -3.13
CA LEU A 76 0.41 6.24 -4.21
C LEU A 76 -0.06 5.28 -5.30
N VAL A 77 0.79 4.35 -5.73
CA VAL A 77 0.43 3.31 -6.70
C VAL A 77 -0.73 2.46 -6.16
N ALA A 78 -0.67 2.04 -4.90
CA ALA A 78 -1.76 1.30 -4.26
C ALA A 78 -3.08 2.08 -4.22
N MET A 79 -3.01 3.39 -3.92
CA MET A 79 -4.19 4.27 -3.90
C MET A 79 -4.79 4.46 -5.30
N VAL A 80 -3.95 4.57 -6.34
CA VAL A 80 -4.41 4.66 -7.73
C VAL A 80 -5.08 3.36 -8.17
N LEU A 81 -4.48 2.20 -7.87
CA LEU A 81 -5.13 0.92 -8.14
C LEU A 81 -6.49 0.82 -7.42
N ALA A 82 -6.60 1.35 -6.20
CA ALA A 82 -7.85 1.38 -5.46
C ALA A 82 -8.96 2.16 -6.15
N ALA A 83 -8.63 3.34 -6.70
CA ALA A 83 -9.57 4.09 -7.51
C ALA A 83 -10.02 3.30 -8.75
N PHE A 84 -9.08 2.65 -9.46
CA PHE A 84 -9.42 1.83 -10.63
C PHE A 84 -10.33 0.65 -10.28
N ALA A 85 -10.09 -0.06 -9.18
CA ALA A 85 -10.93 -1.18 -8.76
C ALA A 85 -12.37 -0.74 -8.45
N ILE A 86 -12.57 0.42 -7.80
CA ILE A 86 -13.91 0.96 -7.53
C ILE A 86 -14.61 1.33 -8.83
N ILE A 87 -13.89 1.94 -9.79
CA ILE A 87 -14.45 2.28 -11.11
C ILE A 87 -14.86 1.01 -11.87
N ILE A 88 -14.03 -0.03 -11.85
CA ILE A 88 -14.36 -1.33 -12.46
C ILE A 88 -15.60 -1.94 -11.80
N GLN A 89 -15.66 -1.94 -10.46
CA GLN A 89 -16.81 -2.46 -9.72
C GLN A 89 -18.10 -1.72 -10.09
N TYR A 90 -18.04 -0.39 -10.13
CA TYR A 90 -19.18 0.44 -10.50
C TYR A 90 -19.63 0.16 -11.94
N THR A 91 -18.68 0.01 -12.86
CA THR A 91 -18.96 -0.30 -14.27
C THR A 91 -19.60 -1.68 -14.42
N MET A 92 -19.05 -2.71 -13.77
CA MET A 92 -19.60 -4.07 -13.76
C MET A 92 -21.00 -4.12 -13.12
N SER A 93 -21.21 -3.40 -12.01
CA SER A 93 -22.53 -3.30 -11.38
C SER A 93 -23.57 -2.58 -12.25
N SER A 94 -23.14 -1.74 -13.21
CA SER A 94 -24.04 -1.06 -14.13
C SER A 94 -24.39 -1.88 -15.38
N MET A 95 -23.62 -2.93 -15.65
CA MET A 95 -23.84 -3.85 -16.78
C MET A 95 -24.79 -5.01 -16.43
N ILE A 96 -25.06 -5.23 -15.13
CA ILE A 96 -26.03 -6.21 -14.60
C ILE A 96 -27.35 -5.50 -14.30
#